data_AF-A0A3Q2CXN1-F1
#
_entry.id   AF-A0A3Q2CXN1-F1
#
_cell.length_a   1.000
_cell.length_b   1.000
_cell.length_c   1.000
_cell.angle_alpha   90.00
_cell.angle_beta   90.00
_cell.angle_gamma   90.00
#
_symmetry.space_group_name_H-M   'P 1'
#
loop_
_entity.id
_entity.type
_entity.pdbx_description
1 polymer ?
#
loop_
_entity_poly.entity_id
_entity_poly.type
_entity_poly.pdbx_seq_one_letter_code
_entity_poly.pdbx_strand_id
1 'polypeptide(L)'
;MTAIESKEEISDSDSGIILHSPDSPTSPVKDLTTHTRALKLKHQSLEERLELCLLELRKLCIREAELTGSIPSDFPLMPDEKPPRVRRRIGASFKLDEGLIHQDQQDSELQALETDLAVQRQIYEAARKLSLEENLSKPQKKSRLQQCKREEKKVKDLQEAVFQHRIKSECNSPCISISSSPSKTSDDSSLSDVVALDD
;
A
#
# COMPACT_ATOMS: atom_id res chain seq x y z
N MET A 1 -46.15 0.88 -29.02
CA MET A 1 -47.44 0.31 -28.56
C MET A 1 -47.08 -0.60 -27.40
N THR A 2 -47.34 -0.31 -26.12
CA THR A 2 -48.55 0.10 -25.36
C THR A 2 -48.13 0.99 -24.16
N ALA A 3 -48.74 2.14 -23.82
CA ALA A 3 -50.00 2.37 -23.07
C ALA A 3 -49.99 1.64 -21.69
N ILE A 4 -50.18 2.19 -20.48
CA ILE A 4 -50.99 3.29 -19.88
C ILE A 4 -50.44 3.51 -18.43
N GLU A 5 -50.25 4.75 -17.95
CA GLU A 5 -51.10 5.52 -17.01
C GLU A 5 -51.47 4.84 -15.67
N SER A 6 -51.08 5.46 -14.55
CA SER A 6 -51.72 5.29 -13.23
C SER A 6 -51.60 6.61 -12.47
N LYS A 7 -52.70 7.37 -12.52
CA LYS A 7 -52.96 8.62 -11.80
C LYS A 7 -53.61 8.22 -10.47
N GLU A 8 -52.91 8.37 -9.35
CA GLU A 8 -53.52 8.21 -8.03
C GLU A 8 -54.06 9.55 -7.55
N GLU A 9 -55.39 9.63 -7.52
CA GLU A 9 -56.14 10.73 -6.91
C GLU A 9 -56.00 10.69 -5.39
N ILE A 10 -55.49 11.80 -4.85
CA ILE A 10 -55.55 12.13 -3.43
C ILE A 10 -56.97 12.65 -3.16
N SER A 11 -57.82 11.77 -2.63
CA SER A 11 -59.13 12.15 -2.11
C SER A 11 -58.96 12.73 -0.71
N ASP A 12 -59.01 14.06 -0.59
CA ASP A 12 -59.21 14.76 0.69
C ASP A 12 -60.69 14.61 1.10
N SER A 13 -60.97 13.59 1.89
CA SER A 13 -62.24 13.48 2.61
C SER A 13 -62.16 14.32 3.89
N ASP A 14 -62.56 15.59 3.77
CA ASP A 14 -62.78 16.56 4.85
C ASP A 14 -63.75 16.00 5.90
N SER A 15 -63.22 15.60 7.05
CA SER A 15 -64.01 15.22 8.21
C SER A 15 -64.30 16.48 9.03
N GLY A 16 -65.42 17.13 8.70
CA GLY A 16 -65.95 18.25 9.47
C GLY A 16 -66.31 17.83 10.89
N ILE A 17 -65.53 18.30 11.88
CA ILE A 17 -65.91 18.23 13.30
C ILE A 17 -66.34 19.63 13.74
N ILE A 18 -67.64 19.83 13.89
CA ILE A 18 -68.19 21.05 14.49
C ILE A 18 -68.21 20.83 16.00
N LEU A 19 -67.18 21.33 16.69
CA LEU A 19 -67.13 21.38 18.15
C LEU A 19 -67.61 22.74 18.63
N HIS A 20 -68.91 22.84 18.94
CA HIS A 20 -69.45 23.86 19.82
C HIS A 20 -69.36 23.38 21.27
N SER A 21 -68.48 24.00 22.09
CA SER A 21 -68.62 24.07 23.56
C SER A 21 -67.68 25.15 24.14
N PRO A 22 -68.16 26.10 24.95
CA PRO A 22 -67.33 27.06 25.67
C PRO A 22 -66.94 26.57 27.09
N ASP A 23 -65.75 26.98 27.53
CA ASP A 23 -65.17 26.98 28.89
C ASP A 23 -64.89 25.67 29.66
N SER A 24 -63.62 25.23 29.60
CA SER A 24 -62.89 24.57 30.71
C SER A 24 -61.37 24.46 30.46
N PRO A 25 -60.53 24.32 31.51
CA PRO A 25 -59.22 24.94 31.63
C PRO A 25 -58.17 24.26 30.73
N THR A 26 -57.14 25.03 30.36
CA THR A 26 -56.00 24.60 29.52
C THR A 26 -55.53 23.17 29.83
N SER A 27 -55.86 22.25 28.93
CA SER A 27 -55.74 20.79 29.03
C SER A 27 -54.90 20.26 27.83
N PRO A 28 -54.67 18.96 27.67
CA PRO A 28 -53.42 18.20 27.51
C PRO A 28 -52.76 18.30 26.11
N VAL A 29 -53.25 19.17 25.24
CA VAL A 29 -52.80 19.35 23.86
C VAL A 29 -51.39 19.95 23.77
N LYS A 30 -51.01 20.78 24.76
CA LYS A 30 -49.62 21.27 24.90
C LYS A 30 -48.65 20.15 25.27
N ASP A 31 -49.08 19.16 26.05
CA ASP A 31 -48.24 18.03 26.44
C ASP A 31 -48.10 17.01 25.30
N LEU A 32 -49.15 16.78 24.51
CA LEU A 32 -49.08 15.94 23.31
C LEU A 32 -48.18 16.53 22.22
N THR A 33 -48.24 17.85 22.00
CA THR A 33 -47.40 18.55 21.02
C THR A 33 -45.93 18.60 21.45
N THR A 34 -45.65 18.81 22.74
CA THR A 34 -44.29 18.73 23.29
C THR A 34 -43.73 17.31 23.25
N HIS A 35 -44.54 16.29 23.56
CA HIS A 35 -44.16 14.88 23.43
C HIS A 35 -43.82 14.52 21.97
N THR A 36 -44.65 14.93 21.02
CA THR A 36 -44.41 14.72 19.59
C THR A 36 -43.12 15.42 19.13
N ARG A 37 -42.88 16.65 19.61
CA ARG A 37 -41.64 17.38 19.33
C ARG A 37 -40.41 16.67 19.90
N ALA A 38 -40.49 16.18 21.14
CA ALA A 38 -39.42 15.44 21.78
C ALA A 38 -39.09 14.14 21.02
N LEU A 39 -40.10 13.42 20.53
CA LEU A 39 -39.90 12.25 19.68
C LEU A 39 -39.22 12.59 18.35
N LYS A 40 -39.64 13.68 17.69
CA LYS A 40 -39.00 14.14 16.44
C LYS A 40 -37.52 14.51 16.65
N LEU A 41 -37.20 15.22 17.72
CA LEU A 41 -35.81 15.57 18.06
C LEU A 41 -34.97 14.33 18.38
N LYS A 42 -35.54 13.36 19.11
CA LYS A 42 -34.85 12.07 19.37
C LYS A 42 -34.62 11.29 18.09
N HIS A 43 -35.60 11.26 17.18
CA HIS A 43 -35.47 10.60 15.89
C HIS A 43 -34.34 11.23 15.06
N GLN A 44 -34.33 12.56 14.93
CA GLN A 44 -33.27 13.30 14.24
C GLN A 44 -31.89 13.02 14.85
N SER A 45 -31.76 13.08 16.18
CA SER A 45 -30.50 12.78 16.85
C SER A 45 -30.00 11.34 16.60
N LEU A 46 -30.92 10.38 16.49
CA LEU A 46 -30.57 8.99 16.16
C LEU A 46 -30.13 8.84 14.70
N GLU A 47 -30.79 9.54 13.78
CA GLU A 47 -30.42 9.57 12.36
C GLU A 47 -29.04 10.19 12.15
N GLU A 48 -28.77 11.35 12.77
CA GLU A 48 -27.46 12.00 12.73
C GLU A 48 -26.35 11.08 13.25
N ARG A 49 -26.61 10.38 14.37
CA ARG A 49 -25.65 9.42 14.92
C ARG A 49 -25.43 8.23 13.99
N LEU A 50 -26.48 7.73 13.36
CA LEU A 50 -26.37 6.64 12.39
C LEU A 50 -25.53 7.06 11.18
N GLU A 51 -25.74 8.27 10.66
CA GLU A 51 -24.97 8.80 9.54
C GLU A 51 -23.48 8.89 9.88
N LEU A 52 -23.14 9.41 11.08
CA LEU A 52 -21.76 9.43 11.57
C LEU A 52 -21.15 8.02 11.65
N CYS A 53 -21.88 7.04 12.19
CA CYS A 53 -21.43 5.66 12.26
C CYS A 53 -21.20 5.05 10.87
N LEU A 54 -22.08 5.33 9.90
CA LEU A 54 -21.92 4.85 8.52
C LEU A 54 -20.70 5.48 7.83
N LEU A 55 -20.45 6.77 8.03
CA LEU A 55 -19.26 7.45 7.50
C LEU A 55 -17.97 6.87 8.09
N GLU A 56 -17.95 6.61 9.39
CA GLU A 56 -16.82 5.95 10.04
C GLU A 56 -16.62 4.52 9.52
N LEU A 57 -17.70 3.75 9.41
CA LEU A 57 -17.66 2.40 8.85
C LEU A 57 -17.12 2.39 7.41
N ARG A 58 -17.58 3.31 6.56
CA ARG A 58 -17.07 3.48 5.18
C ARG A 58 -15.56 3.69 5.19
N LYS A 59 -15.07 4.59 6.04
CA LYS A 59 -13.64 4.88 6.17
C LYS A 59 -12.86 3.64 6.62
N LEU A 60 -13.38 2.88 7.58
CA LEU A 60 -12.76 1.65 8.07
C LEU A 60 -12.73 0.57 7.00
N CYS A 61 -13.85 0.31 6.32
CA CYS A 61 -13.91 -0.69 5.24
C CYS A 61 -12.98 -0.33 4.08
N ILE A 62 -12.84 0.95 3.73
CA ILE A 62 -11.86 1.39 2.72
C ILE A 62 -10.44 1.08 3.20
N ARG A 63 -10.10 1.45 4.44
CA ARG A 63 -8.77 1.19 5.01
C ARG A 63 -8.46 -0.30 5.13
N GLU A 64 -9.45 -1.11 5.47
CA GLU A 64 -9.33 -2.57 5.51
C GLU A 64 -9.14 -3.13 4.10
N ALA A 65 -9.93 -2.68 3.13
CA ALA A 65 -9.77 -3.04 1.73
C ALA A 65 -8.41 -2.61 1.16
N GLU A 66 -7.80 -1.56 1.69
CA GLU A 66 -6.42 -1.20 1.35
C GLU A 66 -5.43 -2.25 1.88
N LEU A 67 -5.73 -2.98 2.95
CA LEU A 67 -4.84 -4.01 3.48
C LEU A 67 -5.14 -5.39 2.87
N THR A 68 -6.41 -5.75 2.75
CA THR A 68 -6.89 -7.05 2.25
C THR A 68 -6.97 -7.11 0.73
N GLY A 69 -7.22 -5.96 0.08
CA GLY A 69 -7.43 -5.86 -1.36
C GLY A 69 -8.87 -6.13 -1.82
N SER A 70 -9.81 -6.32 -0.90
CA SER A 70 -11.23 -6.54 -1.21
C SER A 70 -12.14 -5.70 -0.32
N ILE A 71 -13.23 -5.20 -0.89
CA ILE A 71 -14.30 -4.52 -0.16
C ILE A 71 -15.38 -5.55 0.19
N PRO A 72 -15.92 -5.56 1.42
CA PRO A 72 -17.01 -6.45 1.80
C PRO A 72 -18.28 -6.22 0.97
N SER A 73 -19.09 -7.26 0.77
CA SER A 73 -20.38 -7.17 0.04
C SER A 73 -21.35 -6.18 0.68
N ASP A 74 -21.25 -6.02 2.00
CA ASP A 74 -22.15 -5.22 2.82
C ASP A 74 -21.65 -3.78 2.99
N PHE A 75 -20.68 -3.36 2.17
CA PHE A 75 -20.18 -2.00 2.18
C PHE A 75 -21.34 -1.03 1.92
N PRO A 76 -21.58 -0.05 2.81
CA PRO A 76 -22.77 0.81 2.72
C PRO A 76 -22.65 1.77 1.53
N LEU A 77 -23.12 1.35 0.36
CA LEU A 77 -23.21 2.13 -0.87
C LEU A 77 -24.55 2.84 -0.94
N MET A 78 -24.56 4.04 -1.50
CA MET A 78 -25.81 4.62 -1.98
C MET A 78 -26.30 3.85 -3.23
N PRO A 79 -27.62 3.81 -3.52
CA PRO A 79 -28.18 3.02 -4.62
C PRO A 79 -27.54 3.22 -6.01
N ASP A 80 -26.93 4.39 -6.25
CA ASP A 80 -26.26 4.73 -7.52
C ASP A 80 -24.72 4.84 -7.40
N GLU A 81 -24.13 4.49 -6.25
CA GLU A 81 -22.70 4.63 -5.98
C GLU A 81 -21.93 3.37 -6.37
N LYS A 82 -20.88 3.52 -7.19
CA LYS A 82 -19.98 2.40 -7.50
C LYS A 82 -19.05 2.15 -6.30
N PRO A 83 -18.73 0.88 -5.98
CA PRO A 83 -17.76 0.57 -4.93
C PRO A 83 -16.44 1.32 -5.15
N PRO A 84 -15.86 1.93 -4.09
CA PRO A 84 -14.60 2.62 -4.23
C PRO A 84 -13.52 1.66 -4.75
N ARG A 85 -12.74 2.10 -5.72
CA ARG A 85 -11.62 1.29 -6.22
C ARG A 85 -10.48 1.37 -5.22
N VAL A 86 -10.42 0.40 -4.32
CA VAL A 86 -9.39 0.34 -3.29
C VAL A 86 -8.20 -0.50 -3.75
N ARG A 87 -6.99 0.06 -3.66
CA ARG A 87 -5.74 -0.61 -4.03
C ARG A 87 -5.14 -1.25 -2.78
N ARG A 88 -4.82 -2.54 -2.85
CA ARG A 88 -4.07 -3.23 -1.79
C ARG A 88 -2.68 -2.59 -1.61
N ARG A 89 -2.46 -1.96 -0.47
CA ARG A 89 -1.16 -1.52 0.04
C ARG A 89 -0.39 -2.76 0.48
N ILE A 90 0.51 -3.22 -0.38
CA ILE A 90 1.51 -4.21 0.03
C ILE A 90 2.53 -3.48 0.91
N GLY A 91 2.57 -3.83 2.19
CA GLY A 91 3.64 -3.38 3.08
C GLY A 91 4.98 -3.97 2.61
N ALA A 92 5.96 -3.12 2.32
CA ALA A 92 7.34 -3.52 2.07
C ALA A 92 8.15 -3.48 3.37
N SER A 93 7.61 -4.04 4.46
CA SER A 93 8.36 -4.15 5.71
C SER A 93 9.46 -5.18 5.52
N PHE A 94 10.70 -4.72 5.56
CA PHE A 94 11.87 -5.59 5.62
C PHE A 94 12.58 -5.36 6.94
N LYS A 95 13.18 -6.42 7.48
CA LYS A 95 14.09 -6.31 8.63
C LYS A 95 15.50 -6.25 8.09
N LEU A 96 16.22 -5.21 8.47
CA LEU A 96 17.67 -5.18 8.29
C LEU A 96 18.30 -5.99 9.41
N ASP A 97 19.43 -6.62 9.11
CA ASP A 97 20.20 -7.32 10.12
C ASP A 97 20.84 -6.29 11.05
N GLU A 98 20.47 -6.32 12.33
CA GLU A 98 20.93 -5.38 13.35
C GLU A 98 22.47 -5.45 13.53
N GLY A 99 23.05 -6.62 13.25
CA GLY A 99 24.50 -6.84 13.30
C GLY A 99 25.28 -6.05 12.24
N LEU A 100 24.63 -5.63 11.15
CA LEU A 100 25.24 -4.77 10.15
C LEU A 100 25.21 -3.29 10.59
N ILE A 101 24.26 -2.88 11.44
CA ILE A 101 24.05 -1.47 11.82
C ILE A 101 24.97 -1.06 12.98
N HIS A 102 25.27 -1.99 13.89
CA HIS A 102 26.05 -1.73 15.10
C HIS A 102 27.32 -2.58 15.12
N GLN A 103 28.41 -2.07 14.55
CA GLN A 103 29.75 -2.61 14.80
C GLN A 103 30.78 -1.49 14.72
N ASP A 104 31.45 -1.24 15.84
CA ASP A 104 32.68 -0.47 15.87
C ASP A 104 33.84 -1.39 15.46
N GLN A 105 34.70 -0.87 14.57
CA GLN A 105 36.15 -1.13 14.46
C GLN A 105 36.68 -2.03 13.32
N GLN A 106 37.72 -1.47 12.68
CA GLN A 106 38.61 -1.98 11.61
C GLN A 106 37.92 -2.14 10.23
N ASP A 107 38.31 -1.32 9.25
CA ASP A 107 37.71 -1.16 7.91
C ASP A 107 36.30 -0.53 7.85
N SER A 108 36.18 0.66 8.45
CA SER A 108 34.97 1.50 8.42
C SER A 108 34.40 1.74 7.01
N GLU A 109 35.24 1.77 5.97
CA GLU A 109 34.79 1.98 4.58
C GLU A 109 34.18 0.72 3.96
N LEU A 110 34.83 -0.45 4.11
CA LEU A 110 34.28 -1.72 3.63
C LEU A 110 32.97 -2.05 4.33
N GLN A 111 32.94 -1.89 5.65
CA GLN A 111 31.74 -2.12 6.45
C GLN A 111 30.61 -1.19 5.99
N ALA A 112 30.87 0.11 5.82
CA ALA A 112 29.87 1.04 5.31
C ALA A 112 29.28 0.57 3.97
N LEU A 113 30.13 0.16 3.01
CA LEU A 113 29.68 -0.38 1.73
C LEU A 113 28.83 -1.65 1.87
N GLU A 114 29.17 -2.54 2.81
CA GLU A 114 28.40 -3.76 3.08
C GLU A 114 27.04 -3.47 3.72
N THR A 115 26.97 -2.49 4.63
CA THR A 115 25.70 -2.03 5.20
C THR A 115 24.80 -1.40 4.15
N ASP A 116 25.35 -0.50 3.33
CA ASP A 116 24.64 0.14 2.22
C ASP A 116 24.12 -0.89 1.23
N LEU A 117 24.94 -1.90 0.91
CA LEU A 117 24.55 -2.99 0.03
C LEU A 117 23.40 -3.82 0.63
N ALA A 118 23.42 -4.09 1.94
CA ALA A 118 22.32 -4.80 2.61
C ALA A 118 21.02 -3.99 2.59
N VAL A 119 21.08 -2.69 2.88
CA VAL A 119 19.94 -1.77 2.80
C VAL A 119 19.41 -1.70 1.37
N GLN A 120 20.29 -1.51 0.40
CA GLN A 120 19.93 -1.34 -0.99
C GLN A 120 19.33 -2.61 -1.60
N ARG A 121 19.75 -3.80 -1.16
CA ARG A 121 19.11 -5.09 -1.51
C ARG A 121 17.66 -5.13 -1.07
N GLN A 122 17.36 -4.67 0.15
CA GLN A 122 15.99 -4.62 0.65
C GLN A 122 15.14 -3.60 -0.10
N ILE A 123 15.70 -2.42 -0.41
CA ILE A 123 15.06 -1.41 -1.25
C ILE A 123 14.73 -1.99 -2.64
N TYR A 124 15.67 -2.72 -3.24
CA TYR A 124 15.46 -3.39 -4.52
C TYR A 124 14.37 -4.45 -4.43
N GLU A 125 14.38 -5.31 -3.41
CA GLU A 125 13.35 -6.34 -3.23
C GLU A 125 11.96 -5.71 -3.05
N ALA A 126 11.87 -4.66 -2.25
CA ALA A 126 10.66 -3.85 -2.08
C ALA A 126 10.19 -3.27 -3.42
N ALA A 127 11.07 -2.62 -4.17
CA ALA A 127 10.76 -2.04 -5.48
C ALA A 127 10.31 -3.12 -6.49
N ARG A 128 10.92 -4.30 -6.46
CA ARG A 128 10.54 -5.46 -7.28
C ARG A 128 9.14 -5.96 -6.92
N LYS A 129 8.83 -6.15 -5.63
CA LYS A 129 7.49 -6.54 -5.17
C LYS A 129 6.42 -5.53 -5.62
N LEU A 130 6.69 -4.23 -5.47
CA LEU A 130 5.78 -3.16 -5.91
C LEU A 130 5.59 -3.13 -7.44
N SER A 131 6.59 -3.55 -8.22
CA SER A 131 6.49 -3.61 -9.69
C SER A 131 5.62 -4.75 -10.21
N LEU A 132 5.45 -5.81 -9.42
CA LEU A 132 4.68 -7.01 -9.76
C LEU A 132 3.20 -6.91 -9.33
N GLU A 133 2.77 -5.76 -8.79
CA GLU A 133 1.37 -5.53 -8.43
C GLU A 133 0.43 -5.61 -9.66
N GLU A 134 -0.63 -6.40 -9.56
CA GLU A 134 -1.60 -6.63 -10.65
C GLU A 134 -2.47 -5.39 -10.91
N ASN A 135 -2.84 -4.66 -9.86
CA ASN A 135 -3.77 -3.52 -9.85
C ASN A 135 -3.11 -2.15 -10.14
N LEU A 136 -2.12 -2.13 -11.04
CA LEU A 136 -1.43 -0.90 -11.44
C LEU A 136 -1.94 -0.41 -12.81
N SER A 137 -2.16 0.90 -12.92
CA SER A 137 -2.36 1.54 -14.23
C SER A 137 -1.09 1.46 -15.09
N LYS A 138 -1.23 1.56 -16.42
CA LYS A 138 -0.08 1.56 -17.36
C LYS A 138 1.06 2.52 -16.97
N PRO A 139 0.82 3.80 -16.65
CA PRO A 139 1.89 4.71 -16.22
C PRO A 139 2.51 4.30 -14.88
N GLN A 140 1.72 3.77 -13.94
CA GLN A 140 2.24 3.26 -12.67
C GLN A 140 3.14 2.04 -12.89
N LYS A 141 2.73 1.07 -13.72
CA LYS A 141 3.57 -0.09 -14.09
C LYS A 141 4.90 0.35 -14.66
N LYS A 142 4.89 1.30 -15.60
CA LYS A 142 6.11 1.85 -16.20
C LYS A 142 7.00 2.54 -15.16
N SER A 143 6.42 3.37 -14.30
CA SER A 143 7.14 4.07 -13.22
C SER A 143 7.77 3.09 -12.22
N ARG A 144 7.02 2.09 -11.77
CA ARG A 144 7.51 1.07 -10.82
C ARG A 144 8.60 0.20 -11.42
N LEU A 145 8.46 -0.21 -12.68
CA LEU A 145 9.50 -0.97 -13.39
C LEU A 145 10.79 -0.15 -13.54
N GLN A 146 10.67 1.14 -13.88
CA GLN A 146 11.83 2.03 -13.94
C GLN A 146 12.49 2.21 -12.57
N GLN A 147 11.72 2.34 -11.50
CA GLN A 147 12.24 2.36 -10.13
C GLN A 147 12.99 1.06 -9.80
N CYS A 148 12.38 -0.10 -10.05
CA CYS A 148 13.01 -1.40 -9.85
C CYS A 148 14.35 -1.52 -10.59
N LYS A 149 14.42 -1.09 -11.85
CA LYS A 149 15.67 -1.09 -12.64
C LYS A 149 16.74 -0.17 -12.07
N ARG A 150 16.37 1.02 -11.55
CA ARG A 150 17.33 1.94 -10.90
C ARG A 150 17.91 1.34 -9.63
N GLU A 151 17.06 0.74 -8.79
CA GLU A 151 17.53 0.13 -7.55
C GLU A 151 18.36 -1.12 -7.82
N GLU A 152 18.03 -1.91 -8.85
CA GLU A 152 18.86 -3.04 -9.31
C GLU A 152 20.26 -2.59 -9.72
N LYS A 153 20.35 -1.50 -10.48
CA LYS A 153 21.64 -0.93 -10.90
C LYS A 153 22.48 -0.55 -9.68
N LYS A 154 21.89 0.14 -8.70
CA LYS A 154 22.62 0.50 -7.46
C LYS A 154 23.11 -0.71 -6.68
N VAL A 155 22.34 -1.81 -6.62
CA VAL A 155 22.81 -3.05 -5.99
C VAL A 155 24.07 -3.57 -6.70
N LYS A 156 24.09 -3.57 -8.04
CA LYS A 156 25.25 -3.99 -8.84
C LYS A 156 26.45 -3.06 -8.61
N ASP A 157 26.22 -1.75 -8.62
CA ASP A 157 27.27 -0.75 -8.40
C ASP A 157 27.89 -0.91 -6.99
N LEU A 158 27.09 -1.17 -5.95
CA LEU A 158 27.59 -1.44 -4.60
C LEU A 158 28.30 -2.80 -4.48
N GLN A 159 27.82 -3.84 -5.19
CA GLN A 159 28.51 -5.14 -5.24
C GLN A 159 29.91 -4.99 -5.83
N GLU A 160 30.03 -4.23 -6.92
CA GLU A 160 31.31 -3.92 -7.54
C GLU A 160 32.20 -3.11 -6.58
N ALA A 161 31.66 -2.09 -5.90
CA ALA A 161 32.42 -1.29 -4.95
C ALA A 161 33.00 -2.14 -3.79
N VAL A 162 32.20 -3.04 -3.21
CA VAL A 162 32.64 -3.98 -2.17
C VAL A 162 33.74 -4.89 -2.71
N PHE A 163 33.55 -5.46 -3.90
CA PHE A 163 34.54 -6.33 -4.53
C PHE A 163 35.87 -5.62 -4.80
N GLN A 164 35.82 -4.40 -5.34
CA GLN A 164 37.00 -3.58 -5.61
C GLN A 164 37.73 -3.19 -4.32
N HIS A 165 37.00 -2.88 -3.24
CA HIS A 165 37.62 -2.56 -1.96
C HIS A 165 38.37 -3.78 -1.40
N ARG A 166 37.78 -4.99 -1.48
CA ARG A 166 38.44 -6.23 -1.03
C ARG A 166 39.76 -6.48 -1.78
N ILE A 167 39.74 -6.39 -3.12
CA ILE A 167 40.97 -6.53 -3.94
C ILE A 167 42.02 -5.48 -3.55
N LYS A 168 41.63 -4.22 -3.37
CA LYS A 168 42.56 -3.15 -3.00
C LYS A 168 43.18 -3.39 -1.62
N SER A 169 42.39 -3.82 -0.64
CA SER A 169 42.88 -4.13 0.71
C SER A 169 43.88 -5.29 0.74
N GLU A 170 43.67 -6.30 -0.11
CA GLU A 170 44.60 -7.43 -0.28
C GLU A 170 45.94 -6.99 -0.90
N CYS A 171 45.92 -6.04 -1.83
CA CYS A 171 47.13 -5.51 -2.49
C CYS A 171 47.88 -4.42 -1.70
N ASN A 172 47.24 -3.78 -0.71
CA ASN A 172 47.85 -2.74 0.13
C ASN A 172 48.55 -3.28 1.40
N SER A 173 48.47 -4.60 1.63
CA SER A 173 49.24 -5.27 2.68
C SER A 173 50.71 -5.36 2.26
N PRO A 174 51.71 -5.00 3.10
CA PRO A 174 53.11 -5.10 2.71
C PRO A 174 53.46 -6.58 2.51
N CYS A 175 53.53 -7.01 1.25
CA CYS A 175 54.21 -8.24 0.89
C CYS A 175 55.68 -8.06 1.31
N ILE A 176 56.09 -8.74 2.37
CA ILE A 176 57.50 -8.83 2.78
C ILE A 176 58.26 -9.26 1.52
N SER A 177 59.06 -8.35 1.00
CA SER A 177 59.90 -8.57 -0.16
C SER A 177 60.93 -9.63 0.20
N ILE A 178 60.61 -10.89 -0.08
CA ILE A 178 61.62 -11.95 -0.06
C ILE A 178 62.51 -11.70 -1.27
N SER A 179 63.72 -11.31 -0.93
CA SER A 179 64.85 -10.96 -1.78
C SER A 179 64.97 -11.81 -3.04
N SER A 180 65.25 -11.10 -4.13
CA SER A 180 65.86 -11.55 -5.39
C SER A 180 66.68 -12.85 -5.33
N SER A 181 66.27 -13.82 -6.15
CA SER A 181 67.20 -14.67 -6.89
C SER A 181 66.69 -14.86 -8.32
N PRO A 182 67.46 -14.53 -9.36
CA PRO A 182 67.06 -14.80 -10.73
C PRO A 182 67.43 -16.25 -11.05
N SER A 183 66.57 -16.97 -11.77
CA SER A 183 66.93 -17.75 -12.96
C SER A 183 65.91 -18.84 -13.30
N LYS A 184 65.75 -19.03 -14.62
CA LYS A 184 65.28 -20.21 -15.36
C LYS A 184 63.80 -20.21 -15.79
N THR A 185 63.60 -19.60 -16.96
CA THR A 185 63.02 -20.22 -18.18
C THR A 185 62.25 -21.53 -17.98
N SER A 186 60.96 -21.51 -18.32
CA SER A 186 60.26 -22.70 -18.83
C SER A 186 59.00 -22.24 -19.55
N ASP A 187 59.07 -22.22 -20.88
CA ASP A 187 57.91 -22.23 -21.76
C ASP A 187 57.20 -23.57 -21.61
N ASP A 188 55.88 -23.56 -21.37
CA ASP A 188 55.03 -24.67 -21.77
C ASP A 188 53.77 -24.10 -22.41
N SER A 189 53.83 -24.02 -23.75
CA SER A 189 52.69 -23.81 -24.61
C SER A 189 52.00 -25.15 -24.81
N SER A 190 50.72 -25.26 -24.42
CA SER A 190 49.86 -26.35 -24.89
C SER A 190 48.59 -25.77 -25.50
N LEU A 191 48.59 -25.73 -26.83
CA LEU A 191 47.44 -25.52 -27.69
C LEU A 191 46.53 -26.76 -27.61
N SER A 192 45.27 -26.60 -27.18
CA SER A 192 44.24 -27.61 -27.39
C SER A 192 43.37 -27.21 -28.56
N ASP A 193 43.68 -27.79 -29.71
CA ASP A 193 42.85 -27.83 -30.91
C ASP A 193 41.86 -28.99 -30.74
N VAL A 194 40.55 -28.72 -30.78
CA VAL A 194 39.53 -29.78 -30.88
C VAL A 194 38.62 -29.51 -32.05
N VAL A 195 38.66 -30.49 -32.94
CA VAL A 195 38.12 -30.56 -34.29
C VAL A 195 36.60 -30.58 -34.29
N ALA A 196 36.01 -29.82 -35.22
CA ALA A 196 34.62 -29.97 -35.63
C ALA A 196 34.43 -31.32 -36.34
N LEU A 197 33.46 -32.11 -35.89
CA LEU A 197 32.86 -33.18 -36.69
C LEU A 197 31.34 -32.98 -36.74
N ASP A 198 30.88 -32.94 -37.99
CA ASP A 198 29.52 -33.01 -38.50
C ASP A 198 28.78 -34.28 -38.04
N ASP A 199 27.51 -34.13 -37.65
CA ASP A 199 26.33 -34.83 -38.23
C ASP A 199 25.06 -34.03 -37.87
#